data_AF-A0A0B4ETN0-F1
#
_entry.id   AF-A0A0B4ETN0-F1
#
_cell.length_a   1.000
_cell.length_b   1.000
_cell.length_c   1.000
_cell.angle_alpha   90.00
_cell.angle_beta   90.00
_cell.angle_gamma   90.00
#
_symmetry.space_group_name_H-M   'P 1'
#
loop_
_entity.id
_entity.type
_entity.pdbx_description
1 polymer ?
#
loop_
_entity_poly.entity_id
_entity_poly.type
_entity_poly.pdbx_seq_one_letter_code
_entity_poly.pdbx_strand_id
1 'polypeptide(L)'
;MSRGSRRTIAFALQHSATISYPVMLKVAWAITLSQISQSCDVTFGNLVSGRYVAFQGAQEVVGPCLNVIPFRVRIDTNQCFGSLAKDAYHQGIDAIPFEATPFNRIAAQSPWPSATGFHSMFQYQNIPGREDEDQILPGSGWRRLGSAVYGGGLLQSGACWLTAWPSVRGTARFLSRYSEETMETSEAGAVMDLFVGRLRLINNDPEAGVASVSRLYPAAKTIQSHCLVPLQPGQPSSSSSQSRPPATALTPIMDEFASIWKCVLGFDGEIHPHDSFFDMGGDSIAAARMASACAKMGLGLSVQDIIDCPTLMSQVYFVTGRAESARKHREAVNLVYEDSYEFI
;
A
#
# COMPACT_ATOMS: atom_id res chain seq x y z
N MET A 1 3.79 -16.94 -10.79
CA MET A 1 4.77 -16.79 -9.67
C MET A 1 5.53 -15.48 -9.85
N SER A 2 5.78 -14.70 -8.78
CA SER A 2 6.50 -13.43 -8.88
C SER A 2 8.02 -13.62 -9.02
N ARG A 3 8.65 -12.84 -9.91
CA ARG A 3 10.10 -12.75 -10.08
C ARG A 3 10.61 -11.40 -9.58
N GLY A 4 11.92 -11.32 -9.34
CA GLY A 4 12.60 -10.10 -8.95
C GLY A 4 13.92 -9.95 -9.70
N SER A 5 14.11 -8.80 -10.36
CA SER A 5 15.36 -8.39 -10.99
C SER A 5 16.01 -7.29 -10.15
N ARG A 6 17.24 -7.57 -9.66
CA ARG A 6 18.03 -6.63 -8.86
C ARG A 6 19.04 -5.89 -9.71
N ARG A 7 19.23 -4.61 -9.42
CA ARG A 7 20.33 -3.79 -9.95
C ARG A 7 21.00 -3.00 -8.84
N THR A 8 22.32 -3.02 -8.84
CA THR A 8 23.15 -2.13 -8.02
C THR A 8 24.06 -1.37 -8.98
N ILE A 9 24.06 -0.06 -8.88
CA ILE A 9 24.89 0.81 -9.73
C ILE A 9 25.73 1.74 -8.87
N ALA A 10 26.94 2.06 -9.33
CA ALA A 10 27.66 3.21 -8.80
C ALA A 10 26.86 4.48 -9.13
N PHE A 11 26.54 5.24 -8.10
CA PHE A 11 25.68 6.41 -8.20
C PHE A 11 25.98 7.37 -7.06
N ALA A 12 26.34 8.60 -7.41
CA ALA A 12 26.44 9.72 -6.49
C ALA A 12 25.52 10.82 -6.99
N LEU A 13 24.64 11.32 -6.13
CA LEU A 13 23.81 12.48 -6.44
C LEU A 13 24.74 13.68 -6.65
N GLN A 14 24.73 14.25 -7.85
CA GLN A 14 25.64 15.36 -8.18
C GLN A 14 25.09 16.72 -7.73
N HIS A 15 23.77 16.81 -7.52
CA HIS A 15 23.08 18.06 -7.27
C HIS A 15 22.24 17.92 -5.99
N SER A 16 22.83 18.23 -4.83
CA SER A 16 22.16 18.02 -3.53
C SER A 16 21.18 19.12 -3.13
N ALA A 17 21.25 20.31 -3.74
CA ALA A 17 20.50 21.49 -3.29
C ALA A 17 19.16 21.72 -4.01
N THR A 18 18.97 21.20 -5.22
CA THR A 18 17.83 21.61 -6.09
C THR A 18 16.79 20.51 -6.30
N ILE A 19 17.16 19.23 -6.24
CA ILE A 19 16.25 18.10 -6.51
C ILE A 19 16.51 16.97 -5.51
N SER A 20 15.47 16.56 -4.78
CA SER A 20 15.59 15.42 -3.86
C SER A 20 15.73 14.10 -4.62
N TYR A 21 16.54 13.17 -4.10
CA TYR A 21 16.76 11.85 -4.70
C TYR A 21 15.46 11.08 -5.03
N PRO A 22 14.43 11.03 -4.14
CA PRO A 22 13.18 10.34 -4.46
C PRO A 22 12.40 10.96 -5.62
N VAL A 23 12.44 12.29 -5.75
CA VAL A 23 11.80 13.01 -6.87
C VAL A 23 12.50 12.69 -8.18
N MET A 24 13.83 12.73 -8.19
CA MET A 24 14.60 12.38 -9.38
C MET A 24 14.34 10.93 -9.83
N LEU A 25 14.22 9.99 -8.90
CA LEU A 25 13.83 8.61 -9.21
C LEU A 25 12.42 8.54 -9.82
N LYS A 26 11.44 9.27 -9.27
CA LYS A 26 10.08 9.35 -9.82
C LYS A 26 10.06 9.93 -11.24
N VAL A 27 10.84 10.98 -11.50
CA VAL A 27 10.96 11.58 -12.84
C VAL A 27 11.63 10.61 -13.82
N ALA A 28 12.72 9.95 -13.41
CA ALA A 28 13.36 8.92 -14.22
C ALA A 28 12.38 7.79 -14.59
N TRP A 29 11.56 7.36 -13.62
CA TRP A 29 10.52 6.35 -13.85
C TRP A 29 9.42 6.83 -14.80
N ALA A 30 8.92 8.05 -14.62
CA ALA A 30 7.91 8.65 -15.50
C ALA A 30 8.40 8.72 -16.94
N ILE A 31 9.63 9.15 -17.17
CA ILE A 31 10.22 9.24 -18.51
C ILE A 31 10.38 7.84 -19.12
N THR A 32 10.80 6.84 -18.34
CA THR A 32 10.84 5.44 -18.81
C THR A 32 9.45 4.95 -19.22
N LEU A 33 8.42 5.17 -18.40
CA LEU A 33 7.04 4.80 -18.72
C LEU A 33 6.51 5.53 -19.95
N SER A 34 6.86 6.81 -20.11
CA SER A 34 6.47 7.60 -21.28
C SER A 34 7.07 7.05 -22.57
N GLN A 35 8.34 6.66 -22.52
CA GLN A 35 9.00 6.03 -23.67
C GLN A 35 8.38 4.66 -24.01
N ILE A 36 7.99 3.87 -23.01
CA ILE A 36 7.36 2.56 -23.24
C ILE A 36 5.93 2.71 -23.77
N SER A 37 5.15 3.61 -23.16
CA SER A 37 3.73 3.82 -23.50
C SER A 37 3.51 4.75 -24.68
N GLN A 38 4.54 5.44 -25.16
CA GLN A 38 4.46 6.51 -26.17
C GLN A 38 3.47 7.62 -25.78
N SER A 39 3.30 7.86 -24.48
CA SER A 39 2.43 8.90 -23.92
C SER A 39 3.26 9.99 -23.24
N CYS A 40 2.91 11.26 -23.47
CA CYS A 40 3.47 12.39 -22.70
C CYS A 40 2.77 12.60 -21.36
N ASP A 41 1.69 11.88 -21.07
CA ASP A 41 0.95 11.95 -19.81
C ASP A 41 0.90 10.56 -19.20
N VAL A 42 1.67 10.36 -18.12
CA VAL A 42 1.85 9.04 -17.49
C VAL A 42 1.43 9.09 -16.04
N THR A 43 0.83 8.00 -15.56
CA THR A 43 0.44 7.84 -14.16
C THR A 43 0.91 6.48 -13.66
N PHE A 44 1.48 6.44 -12.47
CA PHE A 44 1.88 5.22 -11.77
C PHE A 44 1.44 5.29 -10.31
N GLY A 45 1.33 4.13 -9.66
CA GLY A 45 0.98 4.08 -8.25
C GLY A 45 2.21 4.40 -7.39
N ASN A 46 2.08 5.39 -6.52
CA ASN A 46 3.10 5.79 -5.56
C ASN A 46 2.69 5.27 -4.18
N LEU A 47 3.50 4.36 -3.63
CA LEU A 47 3.28 3.83 -2.28
C LEU A 47 3.68 4.88 -1.24
N VAL A 48 2.75 5.25 -0.39
CA VAL A 48 2.95 6.18 0.72
C VAL A 48 2.74 5.47 2.06
N SER A 49 3.36 5.99 3.12
CA SER A 49 3.26 5.37 4.44
C SER A 49 1.83 5.40 5.00
N GLY A 50 1.00 6.35 4.58
CA GLY A 50 -0.34 6.62 5.12
C GLY A 50 -0.38 7.05 6.59
N ARG A 51 0.74 7.04 7.32
CA ARG A 51 0.81 7.34 8.77
C ARG A 51 0.85 8.83 9.11
N TYR A 52 1.09 9.70 8.14
CA TYR A 52 1.17 11.15 8.37
C TYR A 52 -0.19 11.79 8.64
N VAL A 53 -1.22 11.32 7.96
CA VAL A 53 -2.57 11.94 7.97
C VAL A 53 -3.64 11.04 8.58
N ALA A 54 -3.30 9.81 8.98
CA ALA A 54 -4.29 8.83 9.38
C ALA A 54 -4.99 9.18 10.71
N PHE A 55 -4.24 9.35 11.81
CA PHE A 55 -4.76 9.66 13.16
C PHE A 55 -3.63 9.83 14.19
N GLN A 56 -3.94 10.42 15.35
CA GLN A 56 -3.01 10.49 16.49
C GLN A 56 -2.64 9.09 16.99
N GLY A 57 -1.35 8.78 17.06
CA GLY A 57 -0.85 7.43 17.40
C GLY A 57 -0.62 6.51 16.20
N ALA A 58 -0.87 6.98 14.96
CA ALA A 58 -0.67 6.18 13.75
C ALA A 58 0.77 5.68 13.54
N GLN A 59 1.78 6.29 14.18
CA GLN A 59 3.17 5.82 14.10
C GLN A 59 3.43 4.54 14.91
N GLU A 60 2.62 4.29 15.94
CA GLU A 60 2.78 3.16 16.87
C GLU A 60 1.91 1.95 16.47
N VAL A 61 1.00 2.12 15.52
CA VAL A 61 0.09 1.06 15.09
C VAL A 61 0.83 -0.04 14.32
N VAL A 62 0.77 -1.24 14.86
CA VAL A 62 1.19 -2.46 14.17
C VAL A 62 0.08 -2.89 13.22
N GLY A 63 0.25 -2.60 11.94
CA GLY A 63 -0.71 -2.92 10.89
C GLY A 63 -0.37 -2.26 9.54
N PRO A 64 -0.99 -2.71 8.42
CA PRO A 64 -0.81 -2.11 7.11
C PRO A 64 -1.41 -0.70 7.10
N CYS A 65 -0.58 0.32 7.27
CA CYS A 65 -1.02 1.72 7.12
C CYS A 65 -0.69 2.29 5.74
N LEU A 66 -0.06 1.50 4.88
CA LEU A 66 0.38 1.90 3.55
C LEU A 66 -0.83 2.21 2.66
N ASN A 67 -0.69 3.24 1.82
CA ASN A 67 -1.66 3.55 0.78
C ASN A 67 -0.95 3.67 -0.56
N VAL A 68 -1.71 3.50 -1.65
CA VAL A 68 -1.23 3.71 -3.01
C VAL A 68 -2.02 4.87 -3.59
N ILE A 69 -1.31 5.96 -3.88
CA ILE A 69 -1.90 7.14 -4.51
C ILE A 69 -1.36 7.31 -5.93
N PRO A 70 -2.15 7.84 -6.88
CA PRO A 70 -1.65 8.09 -8.21
C PRO A 70 -0.63 9.22 -8.22
N PHE A 71 0.46 8.98 -8.93
CA PHE A 71 1.47 10.00 -9.23
C PHE A 71 1.50 10.20 -10.74
N ARG A 72 0.99 11.35 -11.18
CA ARG A 72 0.84 11.71 -12.59
C ARG A 72 1.92 12.69 -13.00
N VAL A 73 2.66 12.38 -14.05
CA VAL A 73 3.69 13.26 -14.61
C VAL A 73 3.34 13.57 -16.06
N ARG A 74 3.28 14.87 -16.39
CA ARG A 74 3.14 15.37 -17.76
C ARG A 74 4.50 15.82 -18.27
N ILE A 75 4.93 15.22 -19.36
CA ILE A 75 6.23 15.42 -19.97
C ILE A 75 6.08 16.43 -21.10
N ASP A 76 6.33 17.70 -20.77
CA ASP A 76 6.61 18.72 -21.77
C ASP A 76 8.03 18.52 -22.30
N THR A 77 8.22 18.49 -23.61
CA THR A 77 9.54 18.36 -24.24
C THR A 77 10.32 19.67 -24.26
N ASN A 78 9.65 20.80 -24.03
CA ASN A 78 10.25 22.15 -24.03
C ASN A 78 10.88 22.53 -22.69
N GLN A 79 10.60 21.80 -21.61
CA GLN A 79 11.19 22.06 -20.28
C GLN A 79 12.50 21.28 -20.07
N CYS A 80 13.31 21.71 -19.09
CA CYS A 80 14.46 20.94 -18.61
C CYS A 80 14.06 19.92 -17.53
N PHE A 81 14.92 18.94 -17.26
CA PHE A 81 14.65 17.94 -16.21
C PHE A 81 14.50 18.56 -14.82
N GLY A 82 15.24 19.63 -14.52
CA GLY A 82 15.13 20.35 -13.26
C GLY A 82 13.76 20.97 -13.04
N SER A 83 13.18 21.55 -14.10
CA SER A 83 11.80 22.08 -14.06
C SER A 83 10.78 20.96 -13.87
N LEU A 84 10.90 19.87 -14.63
CA LEU A 84 10.03 18.69 -14.48
C LEU A 84 10.12 18.07 -13.07
N ALA A 85 11.32 18.03 -12.50
CA ALA A 85 11.53 17.56 -11.14
C ALA A 85 10.92 18.48 -10.10
N LYS A 86 10.97 19.80 -10.32
CA LYS A 86 10.31 20.78 -9.44
C LYS A 86 8.79 20.60 -9.45
N ASP A 87 8.19 20.37 -10.62
CA ASP A 87 6.75 20.10 -10.74
C ASP A 87 6.37 18.82 -9.99
N ALA A 88 7.15 17.74 -10.18
CA ALA A 88 6.95 16.48 -9.45
C ALA A 88 7.14 16.65 -7.93
N TYR A 89 8.06 17.50 -7.50
CA TYR A 89 8.26 17.83 -6.09
C TYR A 89 7.05 18.56 -5.50
N HIS A 90 6.55 19.60 -6.16
CA HIS A 90 5.35 20.33 -5.72
C HIS A 90 4.12 19.43 -5.66
N GLN A 91 3.88 18.62 -6.69
CA GLN A 91 2.81 17.62 -6.68
C GLN A 91 2.92 16.67 -5.47
N GLY A 92 4.14 16.25 -5.13
CA GLY A 92 4.38 15.41 -3.96
C GLY A 92 3.99 16.09 -2.65
N ILE A 93 4.28 17.38 -2.49
CA ILE A 93 3.90 18.18 -1.32
C ILE A 93 2.38 18.35 -1.26
N ASP A 94 1.77 18.76 -2.37
CA ASP A 94 0.34 19.03 -2.46
C ASP A 94 -0.50 17.76 -2.21
N ALA A 95 0.07 16.58 -2.46
CA ALA A 95 -0.57 15.29 -2.18
C ALA A 95 -0.54 14.90 -0.70
N ILE A 96 0.36 15.44 0.13
CA ILE A 96 0.56 15.02 1.54
C ILE A 96 -0.75 15.04 2.33
N PRO A 97 -1.58 16.10 2.31
CA PRO A 97 -2.84 16.13 3.07
C PRO A 97 -3.86 15.07 2.63
N PHE A 98 -3.68 14.50 1.43
CA PHE A 98 -4.61 13.55 0.83
C PHE A 98 -4.06 12.11 0.77
N GLU A 99 -2.86 11.85 1.29
CA GLU A 99 -2.20 10.53 1.26
C GLU A 99 -3.01 9.41 1.93
N ALA A 100 -3.96 9.74 2.81
CA ALA A 100 -4.86 8.79 3.45
C ALA A 100 -6.13 8.48 2.61
N THR A 101 -6.29 9.12 1.44
CA THR A 101 -7.47 8.93 0.59
C THR A 101 -7.38 7.58 -0.15
N PRO A 102 -8.34 6.67 0.03
CA PRO A 102 -8.33 5.37 -0.62
C PRO A 102 -8.36 5.47 -2.15
N PHE A 103 -7.60 4.62 -2.86
CA PHE A 103 -7.50 4.67 -4.33
C PHE A 103 -8.85 4.51 -5.04
N ASN A 104 -9.74 3.64 -4.54
CA ASN A 104 -11.09 3.45 -5.10
C ASN A 104 -11.90 4.77 -5.10
N ARG A 105 -11.77 5.60 -4.06
CA ARG A 105 -12.41 6.92 -3.99
C ARG A 105 -11.78 7.93 -4.94
N ILE A 106 -10.47 7.86 -5.12
CA ILE A 106 -9.77 8.70 -6.10
C ILE A 106 -10.24 8.33 -7.51
N ALA A 107 -10.30 7.03 -7.83
CA ALA A 107 -10.75 6.53 -9.11
C ALA A 107 -12.21 6.90 -9.41
N ALA A 108 -13.12 6.76 -8.42
CA ALA A 108 -14.54 7.10 -8.57
C ALA A 108 -14.80 8.59 -8.84
N GLN A 109 -13.89 9.47 -8.41
CA GLN A 109 -13.98 10.93 -8.64
C GLN A 109 -13.13 11.41 -9.81
N SER A 110 -12.45 10.49 -10.51
CA SER A 110 -11.58 10.79 -11.65
C SER A 110 -12.28 10.50 -12.97
N PRO A 111 -11.83 11.07 -14.10
CA PRO A 111 -12.29 10.70 -15.44
C PRO A 111 -11.87 9.28 -15.89
N TRP A 112 -11.43 8.43 -14.96
CA TRP A 112 -10.90 7.12 -15.26
C TRP A 112 -12.03 6.09 -15.44
N PRO A 113 -11.81 5.05 -16.26
CA PRO A 113 -12.74 3.93 -16.34
C PRO A 113 -13.02 3.31 -14.97
N SER A 114 -14.22 2.76 -14.76
CA SER A 114 -14.65 2.16 -13.50
C SER A 114 -13.76 1.00 -13.02
N ALA A 115 -13.06 0.37 -13.96
CA ALA A 115 -12.14 -0.77 -13.79
C ALA A 115 -10.67 -0.33 -13.72
N THR A 116 -10.37 0.87 -13.22
CA THR A 116 -9.00 1.39 -13.24
C THR A 116 -8.14 0.81 -12.11
N GLY A 117 -6.93 0.41 -12.48
CA GLY A 117 -5.86 0.05 -11.56
C GLY A 117 -4.51 0.49 -12.11
N PHE A 118 -3.48 0.42 -11.27
CA PHE A 118 -2.12 0.76 -11.70
C PHE A 118 -1.46 -0.39 -12.44
N HIS A 119 -0.91 -0.11 -13.63
CA HIS A 119 -0.06 -1.05 -14.36
C HIS A 119 1.37 -1.08 -13.82
N SER A 120 1.77 -0.01 -13.13
CA SER A 120 3.11 0.16 -12.61
C SER A 120 3.07 0.83 -11.25
N MET A 121 3.96 0.38 -10.37
CA MET A 121 4.16 0.89 -9.03
C MET A 121 5.58 1.39 -8.84
N PHE A 122 5.72 2.49 -8.09
CA PHE A 122 7.00 3.01 -7.64
C PHE A 122 7.01 3.15 -6.11
N GLN A 123 8.07 2.66 -5.49
CA GLN A 123 8.28 2.71 -4.05
C GLN A 123 9.70 3.18 -3.74
N TYR A 124 9.80 4.21 -2.90
CA TYR A 124 11.08 4.62 -2.31
C TYR A 124 11.08 4.29 -0.81
N GLN A 125 12.05 3.51 -0.35
CA GLN A 125 12.12 3.05 1.03
C GLN A 125 13.38 3.56 1.74
N ASN A 126 13.22 4.58 2.57
CA ASN A 126 14.27 5.08 3.46
C ASN A 126 14.05 4.61 4.90
N ILE A 127 14.32 3.32 5.16
CA ILE A 127 14.27 2.74 6.50
C ILE A 127 15.69 2.35 6.89
N PRO A 128 16.28 2.95 7.93
CA PRO A 128 17.63 2.61 8.39
C PRO A 128 17.78 1.11 8.67
N GLY A 129 18.89 0.53 8.22
CA GLY A 129 19.18 -0.90 8.42
C GLY A 129 18.38 -1.86 7.53
N ARG A 130 17.46 -1.35 6.71
CA ARG A 130 16.70 -2.15 5.73
C ARG A 130 17.17 -1.85 4.32
N GLU A 131 18.38 -2.33 4.01
CA GLU A 131 19.00 -2.16 2.70
C GLU A 131 18.58 -3.25 1.70
N ASP A 132 17.94 -4.31 2.18
CA ASP A 132 17.29 -5.34 1.36
C ASP A 132 15.92 -5.67 1.94
N GLU A 133 14.90 -5.65 1.08
CA GLU A 133 13.54 -6.08 1.43
C GLU A 133 13.49 -7.54 1.91
N ASP A 134 14.44 -8.35 1.43
CA ASP A 134 14.49 -9.78 1.66
C ASP A 134 15.14 -10.17 3.00
N GLN A 135 15.69 -9.20 3.73
CA GLN A 135 16.39 -9.44 4.99
C GLN A 135 15.38 -9.74 6.11
N ILE A 136 15.39 -10.98 6.60
CA ILE A 136 14.65 -11.37 7.81
C ILE A 136 15.54 -11.09 9.02
N LEU A 137 14.97 -10.60 10.11
CA LEU A 137 15.69 -10.41 11.37
C LEU A 137 16.31 -11.75 11.83
N PRO A 138 17.65 -11.83 12.01
CA PRO A 138 18.31 -13.03 12.47
C PRO A 138 17.75 -13.48 13.84
N GLY A 139 17.56 -14.79 14.02
CA GLY A 139 17.07 -15.37 15.29
C GLY A 139 15.56 -15.18 15.56
N SER A 140 14.82 -14.56 14.63
CA SER A 140 13.41 -14.25 14.84
C SER A 140 12.45 -15.44 14.66
N GLY A 141 12.92 -16.55 14.10
CA GLY A 141 12.09 -17.72 13.77
C GLY A 141 11.14 -17.51 12.58
N TRP A 142 11.03 -16.29 12.06
CA TRP A 142 10.19 -15.98 10.90
C TRP A 142 10.82 -16.53 9.61
N ARG A 143 9.98 -17.12 8.76
CA ARG A 143 10.37 -17.57 7.42
C ARG A 143 9.60 -16.79 6.38
N ARG A 144 10.31 -16.21 5.40
CA ARG A 144 9.67 -15.60 4.24
C ARG A 144 9.16 -16.70 3.32
N LEU A 145 7.85 -16.70 3.07
CA LEU A 145 7.21 -17.63 2.14
C LEU A 145 7.17 -17.10 0.70
N GLY A 146 7.26 -15.78 0.52
CA GLY A 146 7.28 -15.15 -0.80
C GLY A 146 7.27 -13.62 -0.70
N SER A 147 7.22 -12.96 -1.86
CA SER A 147 6.88 -11.54 -1.98
C SER A 147 5.63 -11.45 -2.83
N ALA A 148 4.55 -10.93 -2.24
CA ALA A 148 3.30 -10.71 -2.95
C ALA A 148 3.49 -9.52 -3.90
N VAL A 149 3.82 -9.84 -5.14
CA VAL A 149 3.79 -8.87 -6.26
C VAL A 149 2.48 -9.05 -7.03
N TYR A 150 1.70 -10.07 -6.70
CA TYR A 150 0.48 -10.44 -7.38
C TYR A 150 -0.42 -11.19 -6.40
N GLY A 151 -1.69 -10.80 -6.31
CA GLY A 151 -2.69 -11.50 -5.51
C GLY A 151 -3.78 -10.55 -5.02
N GLY A 152 -5.02 -10.81 -5.42
CA GLY A 152 -6.20 -10.06 -4.98
C GLY A 152 -6.23 -9.88 -3.47
N GLY A 153 -6.29 -8.62 -3.06
CA GLY A 153 -6.20 -8.16 -1.68
C GLY A 153 -5.97 -6.64 -1.65
N LEU A 154 -5.78 -6.10 -0.45
CA LEU A 154 -5.67 -4.67 -0.09
C LEU A 154 -4.71 -3.78 -0.92
N LEU A 155 -3.87 -4.35 -1.79
CA LEU A 155 -2.94 -3.63 -2.65
C LEU A 155 -3.15 -4.07 -4.10
N GLN A 156 -3.66 -3.18 -4.95
CA GLN A 156 -3.71 -3.40 -6.39
C GLN A 156 -2.28 -3.54 -6.93
N SER A 157 -1.98 -4.68 -7.54
CA SER A 157 -0.67 -4.99 -8.11
C SER A 157 -0.63 -4.72 -9.61
N GLY A 158 0.29 -3.85 -10.04
CA GLY A 158 0.61 -3.66 -11.47
C GLY A 158 1.52 -4.74 -12.05
N ALA A 159 1.73 -4.70 -13.36
CA ALA A 159 2.66 -5.56 -14.11
C ALA A 159 4.13 -5.40 -13.67
N CYS A 160 4.49 -4.24 -13.10
CA CYS A 160 5.84 -3.96 -12.62
C CYS A 160 5.84 -3.12 -11.34
N TRP A 161 6.60 -3.55 -10.34
CA TRP A 161 6.83 -2.84 -9.09
C TRP A 161 8.32 -2.49 -8.95
N LEU A 162 8.64 -1.20 -9.00
CA LEU A 162 10.00 -0.70 -8.83
C LEU A 162 10.21 -0.20 -7.40
N THR A 163 11.04 -0.89 -6.64
CA THR A 163 11.51 -0.46 -5.32
C THR A 163 12.92 0.13 -5.43
N ALA A 164 13.11 1.30 -4.82
CA ALA A 164 14.40 1.98 -4.70
C ALA A 164 14.73 2.30 -3.24
N TRP A 165 16.02 2.24 -2.90
CA TRP A 165 16.57 2.60 -1.58
C TRP A 165 17.46 3.84 -1.67
N PRO A 166 17.70 4.54 -0.55
CA PRO A 166 18.68 5.62 -0.47
C PRO A 166 20.02 5.24 -1.10
N SER A 167 20.67 6.21 -1.72
CA SER A 167 22.05 6.00 -2.14
C SER A 167 22.96 6.00 -0.92
N VAL A 168 23.65 4.88 -0.69
CA VAL A 168 24.58 4.70 0.43
C VAL A 168 25.96 4.42 -0.15
N ARG A 169 26.99 5.11 0.36
CA ARG A 169 28.40 4.93 -0.06
C ARG A 169 28.61 5.01 -1.60
N GLY A 170 27.89 5.91 -2.27
CA GLY A 170 28.01 6.09 -3.72
C GLY A 170 27.42 4.95 -4.54
N THR A 171 26.46 4.19 -3.98
CA THR A 171 25.75 3.14 -4.69
C THR A 171 24.25 3.38 -4.62
N ALA A 172 23.54 3.11 -5.71
CA ALA A 172 22.07 3.07 -5.74
C ALA A 172 21.61 1.64 -6.04
N ARG A 173 20.55 1.21 -5.34
CA ARG A 173 20.02 -0.14 -5.41
C ARG A 173 18.56 -0.10 -5.84
N PHE A 174 18.20 -1.00 -6.74
CA PHE A 174 16.86 -1.12 -7.30
C PHE A 174 16.44 -2.58 -7.36
N LEU A 175 15.15 -2.81 -7.15
CA LEU A 175 14.50 -4.09 -7.30
C LEU A 175 13.24 -3.88 -8.14
N SER A 176 13.20 -4.47 -9.33
CA SER A 176 11.97 -4.60 -10.10
C SER A 176 11.36 -5.96 -9.83
N ARG A 177 10.12 -5.98 -9.35
CA ARG A 177 9.34 -7.20 -9.24
C ARG A 177 8.24 -7.23 -10.31
N TYR A 178 8.00 -8.40 -10.87
CA TYR A 178 7.07 -8.60 -11.97
C TYR A 178 6.52 -10.04 -11.98
N SER A 179 5.43 -10.26 -12.71
CA SER A 179 4.92 -11.60 -12.98
C SER A 179 5.33 -12.03 -14.39
N GLU A 180 5.82 -13.26 -14.53
CA GLU A 180 6.10 -13.88 -15.85
C GLU A 180 4.83 -14.05 -16.69
N GLU A 181 3.64 -13.96 -16.05
CA GLU A 181 2.35 -13.92 -16.75
C GLU A 181 2.11 -12.59 -17.47
N THR A 182 2.79 -11.52 -17.04
CA THR A 182 2.57 -10.14 -17.53
C THR A 182 3.75 -9.55 -18.28
N MET A 183 4.98 -9.99 -17.98
CA MET A 183 6.21 -9.42 -18.52
C MET A 183 7.32 -10.46 -18.49
N GLU A 184 8.02 -10.65 -19.60
CA GLU A 184 9.16 -11.53 -19.68
C GLU A 184 10.36 -10.98 -18.88
N THR A 185 11.26 -11.87 -18.45
CA THR A 185 12.48 -11.47 -17.72
C THR A 185 13.40 -10.57 -18.57
N SER A 186 13.45 -10.78 -19.88
CA SER A 186 14.20 -9.96 -20.83
C SER A 186 13.65 -8.53 -20.89
N GLU A 187 12.31 -8.40 -20.94
CA GLU A 187 11.59 -7.12 -20.95
C GLU A 187 11.77 -6.37 -19.63
N ALA A 188 11.62 -7.06 -18.50
CA ALA A 188 11.86 -6.49 -17.17
C ALA A 188 13.28 -5.94 -17.04
N GLY A 189 14.27 -6.64 -17.59
CA GLY A 189 15.65 -6.19 -17.70
C GLY A 189 15.80 -4.91 -18.53
N ALA A 190 15.17 -4.87 -19.71
CA ALA A 190 15.21 -3.71 -20.58
C ALA A 190 14.56 -2.46 -19.95
N VAL A 191 13.41 -2.63 -19.28
CA VAL A 191 12.74 -1.53 -18.54
C VAL A 191 13.64 -0.97 -17.44
N MET A 192 14.31 -1.85 -16.69
CA MET A 192 15.25 -1.46 -15.64
C MET A 192 16.47 -0.73 -16.21
N ASP A 193 17.02 -1.20 -17.32
CA ASP A 193 18.19 -0.57 -17.95
C ASP A 193 17.81 0.82 -18.53
N LEU A 194 16.61 0.97 -19.09
CA LEU A 194 16.06 2.27 -19.49
C LEU A 194 15.95 3.22 -18.30
N PHE A 195 15.35 2.78 -17.20
CA PHE A 195 15.24 3.55 -15.96
C PHE A 195 16.59 4.03 -15.44
N VAL A 196 17.59 3.14 -15.35
CA VAL A 196 18.95 3.49 -14.92
C VAL A 196 19.58 4.51 -15.87
N GLY A 197 19.37 4.36 -17.17
CA GLY A 197 19.83 5.32 -18.18
C GLY A 197 19.23 6.72 -17.98
N ARG A 198 17.92 6.81 -17.70
CA ARG A 198 17.24 8.10 -17.42
C ARG A 198 17.71 8.72 -16.12
N LEU A 199 17.86 7.90 -15.08
CA LEU A 199 18.37 8.36 -13.80
C LEU A 199 19.76 9.01 -13.94
N ARG A 200 20.67 8.38 -14.69
CA ARG A 200 22.02 8.93 -14.94
C ARG A 200 21.96 10.22 -15.74
N LEU A 201 21.12 10.27 -16.77
CA LEU A 201 20.98 11.46 -17.62
C LEU A 201 20.50 12.66 -16.80
N ILE A 202 19.43 12.50 -16.02
CA ILE A 202 18.90 13.56 -15.15
C ILE A 202 19.93 13.97 -14.09
N ASN A 203 20.62 13.01 -13.50
CA ASN A 203 21.62 13.29 -12.47
C ASN A 203 22.84 14.04 -13.01
N ASN A 204 23.24 13.79 -14.26
CA ASN A 204 24.42 14.38 -14.88
C ASN A 204 24.17 15.79 -15.43
N ASP A 205 22.97 16.06 -15.95
CA ASP A 205 22.61 17.36 -16.52
C ASP A 205 21.12 17.66 -16.29
N PRO A 206 20.75 18.24 -15.13
CA PRO A 206 19.37 18.64 -14.85
C PRO A 206 18.84 19.74 -15.77
N GLU A 207 19.73 20.56 -16.35
CA GLU A 207 19.35 21.70 -17.21
C GLU A 207 19.14 21.28 -18.66
N ALA A 208 19.57 20.07 -19.04
CA ALA A 208 19.24 19.50 -20.32
C ALA A 208 17.72 19.44 -20.55
N GLY A 209 17.31 19.78 -21.78
CA GLY A 209 15.93 19.69 -22.22
C GLY A 209 15.43 18.25 -22.24
N VAL A 210 14.18 18.03 -21.83
CA VAL A 210 13.53 16.71 -21.83
C VAL A 210 13.49 16.09 -23.24
N ALA A 211 13.41 16.91 -24.30
CA ALA A 211 13.52 16.47 -25.69
C ALA A 211 14.80 15.68 -26.02
N SER A 212 15.87 15.81 -25.22
CA SER A 212 17.10 15.02 -25.38
C SER A 212 16.86 13.51 -25.21
N VAL A 213 15.84 13.11 -24.45
CA VAL A 213 15.48 11.70 -24.26
C VAL A 213 14.86 11.10 -25.51
N SER A 214 14.04 11.89 -26.23
CA SER A 214 13.33 11.45 -27.43
C SER A 214 14.28 11.11 -28.59
N ARG A 215 15.49 11.68 -28.61
CA ARG A 215 16.47 11.52 -29.71
C ARG A 215 17.36 10.28 -29.59
N LEU A 216 17.39 9.60 -28.44
CA LEU A 216 18.49 8.67 -28.15
C LEU A 216 18.28 7.21 -28.55
N TYR A 217 17.09 6.68 -28.87
CA TYR A 217 16.95 5.27 -29.28
C TYR A 217 15.73 4.98 -30.17
N PRO A 218 15.77 3.90 -31.00
CA PRO A 218 14.66 3.54 -31.87
C PRO A 218 13.43 3.19 -31.04
N ALA A 219 12.24 3.30 -31.65
CA ALA A 219 10.95 2.93 -31.07
C ALA A 219 11.14 1.71 -30.17
N ALA A 220 11.03 1.93 -28.85
CA ALA A 220 11.13 0.84 -27.90
C ALA A 220 10.14 -0.23 -28.37
N LYS A 221 10.56 -1.50 -28.41
CA LYS A 221 9.62 -2.61 -28.63
C LYS A 221 8.40 -2.31 -27.77
N THR A 222 7.23 -2.14 -28.40
CA THR A 222 5.99 -1.93 -27.69
C THR A 222 5.85 -3.08 -26.70
N ILE A 223 6.09 -2.81 -25.41
CA ILE A 223 5.81 -3.80 -24.37
C ILE A 223 4.29 -3.85 -24.36
N GLN A 224 3.72 -4.91 -24.92
CA GLN A 224 2.29 -5.12 -24.90
C GLN A 224 1.89 -5.35 -23.45
N SER A 225 1.47 -4.28 -22.78
CA SER A 225 0.83 -4.38 -21.48
C SER A 225 -0.53 -5.01 -21.71
N HIS A 226 -0.57 -6.34 -21.70
CA HIS A 226 -1.82 -7.09 -21.60
C HIS A 226 -2.39 -6.78 -20.22
N CYS A 227 -3.17 -5.70 -20.12
CA CYS A 227 -3.82 -5.35 -18.88
C CYS A 227 -4.71 -6.52 -18.45
N LEU A 228 -4.41 -7.09 -17.29
CA LEU A 228 -5.22 -8.11 -16.66
C LEU A 228 -6.51 -7.45 -16.19
N VAL A 229 -7.63 -8.07 -16.56
CA VAL A 229 -8.96 -7.75 -16.05
C VAL A 229 -8.86 -7.61 -14.53
N PRO A 230 -9.39 -6.53 -13.91
CA PRO A 230 -9.41 -6.42 -12.46
C PRO A 230 -10.01 -7.69 -11.88
N LEU A 231 -9.38 -8.24 -10.84
CA LEU A 231 -9.97 -9.36 -10.11
C LEU A 231 -11.34 -8.91 -9.61
N GLN A 232 -12.39 -9.54 -10.13
CA GLN A 232 -13.74 -9.29 -9.67
C GLN A 232 -13.82 -9.73 -8.19
N PRO A 233 -14.52 -8.95 -7.33
CA PRO A 233 -14.81 -9.39 -5.98
C PRO A 233 -15.39 -10.80 -6.03
N GLY A 234 -14.79 -11.73 -5.29
CA GLY A 234 -15.35 -13.07 -5.17
C GLY A 234 -16.77 -12.97 -4.61
N GLN A 235 -17.74 -13.62 -5.25
CA GLN A 235 -19.09 -13.66 -4.69
C GLN A 235 -19.03 -14.32 -3.30
N PRO A 236 -19.70 -13.76 -2.29
CA PRO A 236 -19.68 -14.33 -0.95
C PRO A 236 -20.18 -15.77 -0.99
N SER A 237 -19.32 -16.68 -0.57
CA SER A 237 -19.63 -18.11 -0.51
C SER A 237 -20.73 -18.34 0.52
N SER A 238 -21.92 -18.70 0.05
CA SER A 238 -23.03 -19.16 0.88
C SER A 238 -22.73 -20.58 1.40
N SER A 239 -22.12 -20.70 2.57
CA SER A 239 -22.35 -21.83 3.51
C SER A 239 -21.41 -21.78 4.73
N SER A 240 -21.99 -21.63 5.91
CA SER A 240 -22.10 -22.74 6.86
C SER A 240 -22.83 -22.25 8.12
N SER A 241 -23.98 -22.87 8.35
CA SER A 241 -24.76 -22.78 9.57
C SER A 241 -23.99 -23.41 10.73
N GLN A 242 -23.43 -22.58 11.61
CA GLN A 242 -23.04 -23.00 12.95
C GLN A 242 -23.82 -22.20 14.01
N SER A 243 -24.21 -22.95 15.04
CA SER A 243 -25.15 -22.62 16.13
C SER A 243 -25.02 -21.19 16.68
N ARG A 244 -26.15 -20.47 16.67
CA ARG A 244 -26.27 -19.02 16.92
C ARG A 244 -26.66 -18.75 18.38
N PRO A 245 -25.91 -17.94 19.16
CA PRO A 245 -26.43 -17.37 20.39
C PRO A 245 -27.52 -16.31 20.08
N PRO A 246 -28.47 -16.07 21.00
CA PRO A 246 -29.61 -15.19 20.73
C PRO A 246 -29.17 -13.73 20.47
N ALA A 247 -29.68 -13.16 19.37
CA ALA A 247 -29.28 -11.88 18.79
C ALA A 247 -29.53 -10.63 19.68
N THR A 248 -30.21 -10.78 20.81
CA THR A 248 -30.67 -9.67 21.67
C THR A 248 -29.62 -9.14 22.66
N ALA A 249 -28.51 -9.85 22.89
CA ALA A 249 -27.44 -9.39 23.80
C ALA A 249 -26.31 -8.62 23.11
N LEU A 250 -26.17 -8.75 21.78
CA LEU A 250 -25.06 -8.20 21.00
C LEU A 250 -25.42 -6.89 20.27
N THR A 251 -26.70 -6.54 20.22
CA THR A 251 -27.21 -5.34 19.53
C THR A 251 -26.51 -4.04 19.92
N PRO A 252 -26.26 -3.73 21.21
CA PRO A 252 -25.58 -2.48 21.58
C PRO A 252 -24.14 -2.40 21.07
N ILE A 253 -23.39 -3.50 21.14
CA ILE A 253 -22.00 -3.57 20.66
C ILE A 253 -21.97 -3.55 19.13
N MET A 254 -22.95 -4.20 18.47
CA MET A 254 -23.11 -4.12 17.01
C MET A 254 -23.38 -2.69 16.54
N ASP A 255 -24.24 -1.94 17.23
CA ASP A 255 -24.55 -0.55 16.88
C ASP A 255 -23.32 0.36 17.08
N GLU A 256 -22.52 0.08 18.10
CA GLU A 256 -21.27 0.78 18.38
C GLU A 256 -20.21 0.51 17.29
N PHE A 257 -20.02 -0.76 16.91
CA PHE A 257 -19.13 -1.13 15.80
C PHE A 257 -19.62 -0.58 14.46
N ALA A 258 -20.93 -0.61 14.20
CA ALA A 258 -21.52 -0.02 13.01
C ALA A 258 -21.26 1.49 12.97
N SER A 259 -21.35 2.19 14.10
CA SER A 259 -21.03 3.62 14.19
C SER A 259 -19.55 3.90 13.89
N ILE A 260 -18.64 3.04 14.39
CA ILE A 260 -17.21 3.11 14.05
C ILE A 260 -17.00 2.87 12.55
N TRP A 261 -17.65 1.85 11.96
CA TRP A 261 -17.61 1.59 10.52
C TRP A 261 -18.06 2.80 9.72
N LYS A 262 -19.23 3.38 10.02
CA LYS A 262 -19.74 4.57 9.32
C LYS A 262 -18.72 5.72 9.35
N CYS A 263 -18.10 5.96 10.51
CA CYS A 263 -17.09 7.00 10.68
C CYS A 263 -15.80 6.73 9.89
N VAL A 264 -15.27 5.51 9.92
CA VAL A 264 -14.01 5.20 9.21
C VAL A 264 -14.21 5.04 7.70
N LEU A 265 -15.34 4.47 7.29
CA LEU A 265 -15.74 4.25 5.90
C LEU A 265 -16.42 5.47 5.27
N GLY A 266 -16.67 6.55 6.01
CA GLY A 266 -17.42 7.73 5.55
C GLY A 266 -18.71 7.36 4.83
N PHE A 267 -19.47 6.42 5.42
CA PHE A 267 -20.69 5.85 4.85
C PHE A 267 -21.87 6.14 5.79
N ASP A 268 -22.91 6.76 5.26
CA ASP A 268 -24.06 7.23 6.07
C ASP A 268 -25.27 6.27 6.04
N GLY A 269 -25.21 5.20 5.23
CA GLY A 269 -26.30 4.24 5.07
C GLY A 269 -26.42 3.23 6.23
N GLU A 270 -27.30 2.24 6.05
CA GLU A 270 -27.43 1.12 6.98
C GLU A 270 -26.31 0.11 6.77
N ILE A 271 -25.78 -0.43 7.88
CA ILE A 271 -24.79 -1.51 7.87
C ILE A 271 -25.45 -2.73 8.49
N HIS A 272 -25.48 -3.83 7.74
CA HIS A 272 -26.05 -5.08 8.17
C HIS A 272 -24.99 -5.99 8.81
N PRO A 273 -25.41 -6.94 9.68
CA PRO A 273 -24.48 -7.78 10.44
C PRO A 273 -23.51 -8.60 9.56
N HIS A 274 -23.95 -8.98 8.36
CA HIS A 274 -23.18 -9.81 7.44
C HIS A 274 -22.44 -9.00 6.38
N ASP A 275 -22.58 -7.67 6.39
CA ASP A 275 -21.81 -6.83 5.48
C ASP A 275 -20.32 -6.99 5.79
N SER A 276 -19.53 -7.06 4.73
CA SER A 276 -18.08 -7.17 4.80
C SER A 276 -17.46 -5.78 4.75
N PHE A 277 -16.52 -5.53 5.67
CA PHE A 277 -15.83 -4.26 5.82
C PHE A 277 -15.16 -3.83 4.52
N PHE A 278 -14.54 -4.79 3.84
CA PHE A 278 -13.80 -4.56 2.59
C PHE A 278 -14.73 -4.42 1.38
N ASP A 279 -15.85 -5.15 1.35
CA ASP A 279 -16.84 -5.03 0.27
C ASP A 279 -17.56 -3.68 0.30
N MET A 280 -17.71 -3.10 1.50
CA MET A 280 -18.20 -1.74 1.71
C MET A 280 -17.14 -0.65 1.43
N GLY A 281 -15.98 -1.02 0.90
CA GLY A 281 -14.92 -0.10 0.52
C GLY A 281 -13.93 0.23 1.63
N GLY A 282 -13.92 -0.54 2.72
CA GLY A 282 -12.89 -0.48 3.74
C GLY A 282 -11.53 -0.91 3.19
N ASP A 283 -10.50 -0.19 3.61
CA ASP A 283 -9.12 -0.50 3.27
C ASP A 283 -8.27 -0.68 4.54
N SER A 284 -6.96 -0.82 4.34
CA SER A 284 -5.99 -1.07 5.41
C SER A 284 -5.90 0.11 6.38
N ILE A 285 -6.10 1.35 5.90
CA ILE A 285 -6.14 2.56 6.71
C ILE A 285 -7.45 2.64 7.49
N ALA A 286 -8.58 2.35 6.86
CA ALA A 286 -9.88 2.30 7.54
C ALA A 286 -9.86 1.21 8.63
N ALA A 287 -9.26 0.06 8.35
CA ALA A 287 -9.07 -1.01 9.34
C ALA A 287 -8.13 -0.57 10.48
N ALA A 288 -7.04 0.13 10.18
CA ALA A 288 -6.15 0.70 11.21
C ALA A 288 -6.85 1.76 12.07
N ARG A 289 -7.65 2.64 11.46
CA ARG A 289 -8.48 3.63 12.16
C ARG A 289 -9.51 2.95 13.06
N MET A 290 -10.15 1.89 12.56
CA MET A 290 -11.09 1.08 13.33
C MET A 290 -10.41 0.42 14.52
N ALA A 291 -9.28 -0.26 14.31
CA ALA A 291 -8.50 -0.88 15.39
C ALA A 291 -8.10 0.15 16.47
N SER A 292 -7.68 1.36 16.05
CA SER A 292 -7.36 2.45 16.98
C SER A 292 -8.58 2.96 17.74
N ALA A 293 -9.75 3.09 17.08
CA ALA A 293 -10.99 3.49 17.74
C ALA A 293 -11.45 2.45 18.77
N CYS A 294 -11.44 1.16 18.40
CA CYS A 294 -11.74 0.05 19.31
C CYS A 294 -10.79 0.04 20.52
N ALA A 295 -9.49 0.23 20.30
CA ALA A 295 -8.50 0.24 21.38
C ALA A 295 -8.77 1.35 22.41
N LYS A 296 -9.19 2.55 21.98
CA LYS A 296 -9.57 3.66 22.88
C LYS A 296 -10.77 3.34 23.77
N MET A 297 -11.60 2.39 23.33
CA MET A 297 -12.80 1.95 24.05
C MET A 297 -12.53 0.70 24.89
N GLY A 298 -11.27 0.28 25.01
CA GLY A 298 -10.88 -0.94 25.72
C GLY A 298 -11.17 -2.24 24.95
N LEU A 299 -11.53 -2.13 23.67
CA LEU A 299 -11.84 -3.26 22.80
C LEU A 299 -10.59 -3.67 22.03
N GLY A 300 -10.02 -4.83 22.37
CA GLY A 300 -8.80 -5.36 21.77
C GLY A 300 -9.03 -5.98 20.40
N LEU A 301 -9.15 -5.15 19.37
CA LEU A 301 -9.29 -5.53 17.96
C LEU A 301 -8.08 -5.04 17.16
N SER A 302 -7.29 -5.96 16.61
CA SER A 302 -6.16 -5.63 15.73
C SER A 302 -6.59 -5.54 14.26
N VAL A 303 -5.73 -4.98 13.40
CA VAL A 303 -5.98 -4.96 11.96
C VAL A 303 -6.03 -6.38 11.37
N GLN A 304 -5.23 -7.30 11.91
CA GLN A 304 -5.26 -8.70 11.51
C GLN A 304 -6.62 -9.33 11.85
N ASP A 305 -7.16 -9.03 13.04
CA ASP A 305 -8.48 -9.54 13.46
C ASP A 305 -9.59 -9.03 12.54
N ILE A 306 -9.50 -7.79 12.03
CA ILE A 306 -10.44 -7.23 11.05
C ILE A 306 -10.35 -7.94 9.69
N ILE A 307 -9.14 -8.33 9.28
CA ILE A 307 -8.93 -9.08 8.04
C ILE A 307 -9.50 -10.50 8.17
N ASP A 308 -9.22 -11.17 9.28
CA ASP A 308 -9.65 -12.55 9.53
C ASP A 308 -11.16 -12.64 9.83
N CYS A 309 -11.71 -11.58 10.43
CA CYS A 309 -13.13 -11.41 10.73
C CYS A 309 -13.67 -10.19 9.96
N PRO A 310 -14.00 -10.31 8.66
CA PRO A 310 -14.31 -9.15 7.84
C PRO A 310 -15.73 -8.61 8.02
N THR A 311 -16.65 -9.34 8.66
CA THR A 311 -18.05 -8.91 8.80
C THR A 311 -18.30 -8.21 10.12
N LEU A 312 -19.26 -7.27 10.15
CA LEU A 312 -19.64 -6.57 11.38
C LEU A 312 -19.93 -7.58 12.52
N MET A 313 -20.67 -8.63 12.20
CA MET A 313 -21.02 -9.68 13.14
C MET A 313 -19.80 -10.48 13.61
N SER A 314 -18.88 -10.86 12.72
CA SER A 314 -17.70 -11.65 13.13
C SER A 314 -16.74 -10.84 13.99
N GLN A 315 -16.60 -9.54 13.75
CA GLN A 315 -15.80 -8.62 14.59
C GLN A 315 -16.38 -8.49 15.99
N VAL A 316 -17.70 -8.30 16.09
CA VAL A 316 -18.39 -8.24 17.38
C VAL A 316 -18.23 -9.55 18.14
N TYR A 317 -18.46 -10.69 17.49
CA TYR A 317 -18.25 -12.01 18.11
C TYR A 317 -16.83 -12.21 18.60
N PHE A 318 -15.84 -11.80 17.82
CA PHE A 318 -14.44 -11.91 18.18
C PHE A 318 -14.12 -11.14 19.47
N VAL A 319 -14.61 -9.90 19.57
CA VAL A 319 -14.36 -9.04 20.73
C VAL A 319 -15.16 -9.48 21.96
N THR A 320 -16.42 -9.90 21.79
CA THR A 320 -17.23 -10.41 22.91
C THR A 320 -16.70 -11.75 23.43
N GLY A 321 -16.24 -12.64 22.55
CA GLY A 321 -15.65 -13.92 22.94
C GLY A 321 -14.36 -13.76 23.76
N ARG A 322 -13.55 -12.73 23.46
CA ARG A 322 -12.39 -12.34 24.27
C ARG A 322 -12.79 -11.74 25.61
N ALA A 323 -13.79 -10.86 25.65
CA ALA A 323 -14.28 -10.24 26.87
C ALA A 323 -14.85 -11.27 27.86
N GLU A 324 -15.60 -12.26 27.38
CA GLU A 324 -16.09 -13.37 28.21
C GLU A 324 -14.97 -14.27 28.72
N SER A 325 -13.98 -14.58 27.88
CA SER A 325 -12.82 -15.38 28.29
C SER A 325 -11.98 -14.65 29.35
N ALA A 326 -11.80 -13.34 29.21
CA ALA A 326 -11.11 -12.50 30.19
C ALA A 326 -11.92 -12.35 31.50
N ARG A 327 -13.25 -12.27 31.42
CA ARG A 327 -14.14 -12.23 32.60
C ARG A 327 -14.12 -13.55 33.36
N LYS A 328 -14.27 -14.69 32.67
CA LYS A 328 -14.16 -16.04 33.25
C LYS A 328 -12.79 -16.27 33.89
N HIS A 329 -11.72 -15.76 33.29
CA HIS A 329 -10.39 -15.84 33.89
C HIS A 329 -10.27 -14.99 35.18
N ARG A 330 -10.84 -13.77 35.22
CA ARG A 330 -10.89 -12.98 36.46
C ARG A 330 -11.79 -13.58 37.53
N GLU A 331 -12.94 -14.15 37.16
CA GLU A 331 -13.84 -14.86 38.08
C GLU A 331 -13.15 -16.10 38.65
N ALA A 332 -12.46 -16.88 37.82
CA ALA A 332 -11.67 -18.03 38.27
C ALA A 332 -10.51 -17.63 39.19
N VAL A 333 -9.84 -16.51 38.91
CA VAL A 333 -8.77 -15.99 39.79
C VAL A 333 -9.33 -15.43 41.10
N ASN A 334 -10.52 -14.82 41.11
CA ASN A 334 -11.17 -14.34 42.33
C ASN A 334 -11.75 -15.49 43.18
N LEU A 335 -12.29 -16.55 42.57
CA LEU A 335 -12.75 -17.76 43.27
C LEU A 335 -11.59 -18.47 43.99
N VAL A 336 -10.39 -18.47 43.40
CA VAL A 336 -9.17 -19.00 44.05
C VAL A 336 -8.74 -18.16 45.26
N TYR A 337 -9.16 -16.89 45.36
CA TYR A 337 -8.86 -16.02 46.51
C TYR A 337 -9.98 -15.99 47.57
N GLU A 338 -11.24 -16.26 47.22
CA GLU A 338 -12.33 -16.36 48.20
C GLU A 338 -12.35 -17.71 48.95
N ASP A 339 -11.92 -18.82 48.33
CA ASP A 339 -11.82 -20.15 48.98
C ASP A 339 -10.65 -20.28 49.98
N SER A 340 -9.89 -19.19 50.22
CA SER A 340 -8.78 -19.18 51.19
C SER A 340 -9.10 -18.48 52.51
N TYR A 341 -10.35 -18.06 52.74
CA TYR A 341 -10.79 -17.46 54.00
C TYR A 341 -12.21 -17.88 54.43
N GLU A 342 -12.42 -19.16 54.74
CA GLU A 342 -13.45 -19.59 55.70
C GLU A 342 -12.87 -20.67 56.66
N PHE A 343 -12.53 -20.20 57.88
CA PHE A 343 -12.47 -20.87 59.21
C PHE A 343 -12.27 -22.40 59.27
N ILE A 344 -11.32 -22.98 60.01
CA ILE A 344 -10.90 -22.79 61.42
C ILE A 344 -9.45 -23.29 61.59
#